data_AF-A0A9C5ZJJ2-F1
#
_entry.id   AF-A0A9C5ZJJ2-F1
#
_cell.length_a   1.000
_cell.length_b   1.000
_cell.length_c   1.000
_cell.angle_alpha   90.00
_cell.angle_beta   90.00
_cell.angle_gamma   90.00
#
_symmetry.space_group_name_H-M   'P 1'
#
loop_
_entity.id
_entity.type
_entity.pdbx_description
1 polymer ?
#
loop_
_entity_poly.entity_id
_entity_poly.type
_entity_poly.pdbx_seq_one_letter_code
_entity_poly.pdbx_strand_id
1 'polypeptide(L)'
;MISTPYKKEDCFESGFLTPVRFLESTPQVPRQPINTDSNIAIFRARLELIVKTTQDNFSKWLVAEKRGLALCNTIEAIKTGTLLTAINENDKTDSTLYPKDLIDRYQKLSLIVGVFQDVVNNVKDSVKQIESLRKLPRSNSEILYRSWCLDHFADFLVELSQRYNEEYKIKKHVLENLPHCFCQADLIRCVSAWEYPEYVDSFLYLMFLFLNEELNVKKK
;
A
#
# COMPACT_ATOMS: atom_id res chain seq x y z
N MET A 1 30.01 6.05 -62.85
CA MET A 1 31.20 5.23 -62.56
C MET A 1 32.02 5.95 -61.49
N ILE A 2 31.90 5.51 -60.24
CA ILE A 2 32.77 5.91 -59.13
C ILE A 2 32.97 4.65 -58.29
N SER A 3 34.23 4.24 -58.16
CA SER A 3 34.69 3.02 -57.52
C SER A 3 34.73 3.20 -56.00
N THR A 4 34.17 2.24 -55.25
CA THR A 4 34.28 2.16 -53.78
C THR A 4 35.61 1.52 -53.37
N PRO A 5 36.24 1.97 -52.26
CA PRO A 5 37.51 1.43 -51.82
C PRO A 5 37.33 0.09 -51.08
N TYR A 6 38.21 -0.87 -51.39
CA TYR A 6 38.33 -2.17 -50.73
C TYR A 6 38.80 -2.00 -49.28
N LYS A 7 38.11 -2.66 -48.35
CA LYS A 7 38.54 -2.81 -46.94
C LYS A 7 39.42 -4.06 -46.86
N LYS A 8 40.65 -3.92 -46.35
CA LYS A 8 41.55 -5.06 -46.09
C LYS A 8 40.90 -6.00 -45.08
N GLU A 9 40.91 -7.28 -45.43
CA GLU A 9 40.62 -8.41 -44.55
C GLU A 9 41.66 -8.47 -43.44
N ASP A 10 41.24 -8.36 -42.19
CA ASP A 10 41.93 -9.00 -41.08
C ASP A 10 41.10 -10.21 -40.68
N CYS A 11 41.49 -11.34 -41.27
CA CYS A 11 40.99 -12.66 -40.95
C CYS A 11 41.69 -13.14 -39.68
N PHE A 12 40.99 -13.12 -38.55
CA PHE A 12 41.19 -14.11 -37.49
C PHE A 12 39.82 -14.55 -36.98
N GLU A 13 39.28 -15.56 -37.66
CA GLU A 13 38.31 -16.47 -37.08
C GLU A 13 38.90 -17.06 -35.80
N SER A 14 38.27 -16.76 -34.67
CA SER A 14 38.33 -17.63 -33.48
C SER A 14 36.89 -17.99 -33.14
N GLY A 15 36.41 -19.04 -33.82
CA GLY A 15 35.16 -19.70 -33.48
C GLY A 15 35.32 -20.46 -32.18
N PHE A 16 34.98 -19.83 -31.06
CA PHE A 16 34.54 -20.52 -29.84
C PHE A 16 33.58 -19.59 -29.08
N LEU A 17 32.27 -19.89 -29.16
CA LEU A 17 31.29 -19.41 -28.18
C LEU A 17 31.47 -20.24 -26.90
N THR A 18 32.51 -19.94 -26.12
CA THR A 18 32.66 -20.44 -24.76
C THR A 18 32.19 -19.37 -23.76
N PRO A 19 31.52 -19.75 -22.66
CA PRO A 19 31.12 -18.79 -21.64
C PRO A 19 32.35 -18.12 -21.06
N VAL A 20 32.31 -16.80 -20.92
CA VAL A 20 33.32 -16.00 -20.22
C VAL A 20 33.44 -16.54 -18.79
N ARG A 21 34.50 -17.30 -18.52
CA ARG A 21 34.89 -17.64 -17.15
C ARG A 21 35.61 -16.41 -16.59
N PHE A 22 35.01 -15.76 -15.60
CA PHE A 22 35.69 -14.72 -14.83
C PHE A 22 36.92 -15.34 -14.16
N LEU A 23 38.10 -15.01 -14.69
CA LEU A 23 39.38 -15.34 -14.08
C LEU A 23 39.53 -14.48 -12.83
N GLU A 24 39.33 -15.12 -11.68
CA GLU A 24 39.55 -14.62 -10.34
C GLU A 24 41.05 -14.35 -10.14
N SER A 25 41.48 -13.09 -10.24
CA SER A 25 42.84 -12.66 -9.87
C SER A 25 42.94 -11.14 -9.75
N THR A 26 42.74 -10.59 -8.55
CA THR A 26 43.54 -9.49 -7.94
C THR A 26 43.02 -9.12 -6.53
N PRO A 27 43.88 -8.58 -5.65
CA PRO A 27 44.24 -9.15 -4.36
C PRO A 27 43.24 -8.86 -3.25
N GLN A 28 43.21 -9.74 -2.25
CA GLN A 28 42.50 -9.52 -0.98
C GLN A 28 42.99 -8.23 -0.32
N VAL A 29 42.22 -7.15 -0.48
CA VAL A 29 42.18 -6.08 0.50
C VAL A 29 41.77 -6.73 1.82
N PRO A 30 42.48 -6.50 2.94
CA PRO A 30 42.07 -7.03 4.24
C PRO A 30 40.66 -6.49 4.52
N ARG A 31 39.65 -7.35 4.38
CA ARG A 31 38.32 -7.08 4.94
C ARG A 31 38.54 -7.02 6.44
N GLN A 32 38.61 -5.80 6.99
CA GLN A 32 38.61 -5.60 8.43
C GLN A 32 37.39 -6.35 8.99
N PRO A 33 37.59 -7.39 9.81
CA PRO A 33 36.49 -8.01 10.52
C PRO A 33 36.26 -7.23 11.83
N ILE A 34 35.07 -7.40 12.42
CA ILE A 34 34.75 -7.03 13.82
C ILE A 34 34.13 -5.62 14.01
N ASN A 35 32.90 -5.44 13.48
CA ASN A 35 31.76 -4.71 14.11
C ASN A 35 30.56 -4.52 13.15
N THR A 36 30.72 -4.85 11.87
CA THR A 36 29.71 -4.63 10.81
C THR A 36 28.51 -5.56 10.89
N ASP A 37 28.69 -6.81 11.32
CA ASP A 37 27.60 -7.80 11.40
C ASP A 37 26.55 -7.42 12.45
N SER A 38 26.96 -6.79 13.55
CA SER A 38 26.03 -6.35 14.60
C SER A 38 25.12 -5.23 14.09
N ASN A 39 25.66 -4.26 13.37
CA ASN A 39 24.87 -3.18 12.80
C ASN A 39 23.89 -3.70 11.73
N ILE A 40 24.34 -4.57 10.82
CA ILE A 40 23.50 -5.20 9.79
C ILE A 40 22.38 -6.04 10.42
N ALA A 41 22.67 -6.80 11.48
CA ALA A 41 21.65 -7.53 12.22
C ALA A 41 20.61 -6.60 12.86
N ILE A 42 21.03 -5.46 13.43
CA ILE A 42 20.13 -4.45 13.99
C ILE A 42 19.26 -3.82 12.88
N PHE A 43 19.82 -3.53 11.71
CA PHE A 43 19.07 -3.02 10.55
C PHE A 43 17.98 -3.99 10.12
N ARG A 44 18.36 -5.27 9.94
CA ARG A 44 17.43 -6.33 9.53
C ARG A 44 16.31 -6.50 10.54
N ALA A 45 16.61 -6.50 11.84
CA ALA A 45 15.60 -6.61 12.89
C ALA A 45 14.62 -5.42 12.89
N ARG A 46 15.11 -4.19 12.70
CA ARG A 46 14.24 -3.00 12.59
C ARG A 46 13.38 -3.04 11.33
N LEU A 47 13.97 -3.42 10.20
CA LEU A 47 13.24 -3.54 8.94
C LEU A 47 12.16 -4.63 9.02
N GLU A 48 12.45 -5.76 9.65
CA GLU A 48 11.48 -6.83 9.91
C GLU A 48 10.29 -6.33 10.74
N LEU A 49 10.54 -5.51 11.77
CA LEU A 49 9.47 -4.88 12.55
C LEU A 49 8.60 -3.92 11.73
N ILE A 50 9.22 -3.11 10.88
CA ILE A 50 8.53 -2.18 9.98
C ILE A 50 7.66 -2.95 8.97
N VAL A 51 8.22 -3.98 8.34
CA VAL A 51 7.53 -4.84 7.39
C VAL A 51 6.33 -5.52 8.05
N LYS A 52 6.53 -6.13 9.22
CA LYS A 52 5.45 -6.77 9.98
C LYS A 52 4.32 -5.80 10.30
N THR A 53 4.68 -4.62 10.80
CA THR A 53 3.71 -3.55 11.10
C THR A 53 2.94 -3.14 9.84
N THR A 54 3.60 -3.11 8.69
CA THR A 54 2.99 -2.78 7.41
C THR A 54 1.98 -3.84 6.95
N GLN A 55 2.32 -5.13 7.08
CA GLN A 55 1.41 -6.25 6.79
C GLN A 55 0.21 -6.29 7.74
N ASP A 56 0.43 -6.03 9.02
CA ASP A 56 -0.64 -5.96 10.04
C ASP A 56 -1.60 -4.81 9.74
N ASN A 57 -1.06 -3.64 9.37
CA ASN A 57 -1.85 -2.47 8.98
C ASN A 57 -2.67 -2.72 7.71
N PHE A 58 -2.12 -3.40 6.71
CA PHE A 58 -2.87 -3.79 5.51
C PHE A 58 -4.02 -4.73 5.86
N SER A 59 -3.78 -5.73 6.70
CA SER A 59 -4.83 -6.64 7.17
C SER A 59 -5.95 -5.90 7.92
N LYS A 60 -5.58 -4.93 8.78
CA LYS A 60 -6.55 -4.04 9.46
C LYS A 60 -7.35 -3.21 8.46
N TRP A 61 -6.70 -2.65 7.45
CA TRP A 61 -7.35 -1.89 6.37
C TRP A 61 -8.43 -2.74 5.69
N LEU A 62 -8.09 -3.95 5.24
CA LEU A 62 -9.03 -4.83 4.55
C LEU A 62 -10.25 -5.22 5.40
N VAL A 63 -10.05 -5.41 6.70
CA VAL A 63 -11.16 -5.72 7.62
C VAL A 63 -12.03 -4.48 7.84
N ALA A 64 -11.44 -3.30 7.99
CA ALA A 64 -12.16 -2.03 8.12
C ALA A 64 -12.98 -1.71 6.86
N GLU A 65 -12.39 -1.91 5.68
CA GLU A 65 -13.04 -1.76 4.36
C GLU A 65 -14.36 -2.53 4.29
N LYS A 66 -14.29 -3.84 4.56
CA LYS A 66 -15.45 -4.75 4.52
C LYS A 66 -16.53 -4.38 5.55
N ARG A 67 -16.11 -4.06 6.78
CA ARG A 67 -17.05 -3.68 7.85
C ARG A 67 -17.73 -2.34 7.55
N GLY A 68 -16.98 -1.38 7.05
CA GLY A 68 -17.50 -0.08 6.66
C GLY A 68 -18.48 -0.16 5.51
N LEU A 69 -18.22 -1.01 4.50
CA LEU A 69 -19.13 -1.24 3.39
C LEU A 69 -20.47 -1.80 3.88
N ALA A 70 -20.44 -2.79 4.77
CA ALA A 70 -21.67 -3.35 5.35
C ALA A 70 -22.49 -2.29 6.12
N LEU A 71 -21.82 -1.37 6.83
CA LEU A 71 -22.48 -0.25 7.50
C LEU A 71 -23.08 0.74 6.48
N CYS A 72 -22.33 1.10 5.45
CA CYS A 72 -22.79 2.00 4.38
C CYS A 72 -24.04 1.46 3.69
N ASN A 73 -24.03 0.19 3.28
CA ASN A 73 -25.17 -0.48 2.65
C ASN A 73 -26.39 -0.51 3.58
N THR A 74 -26.17 -0.74 4.88
CA THR A 74 -27.29 -0.75 5.84
C THR A 74 -27.87 0.65 6.04
N ILE A 75 -27.03 1.68 6.09
CA ILE A 75 -27.46 3.08 6.19
C ILE A 75 -28.25 3.48 4.93
N GLU A 76 -27.75 3.13 3.75
CA GLU A 76 -28.43 3.34 2.47
C GLU A 76 -29.80 2.68 2.44
N ALA A 77 -29.90 1.41 2.83
CA ALA A 77 -31.16 0.68 2.84
C ALA A 77 -32.19 1.34 3.77
N ILE A 78 -31.77 1.75 4.98
CA ILE A 78 -32.64 2.45 5.94
C ILE A 78 -33.13 3.77 5.33
N LYS A 79 -32.22 4.59 4.81
CA LYS A 79 -32.57 5.91 4.28
C LYS A 79 -33.43 5.82 3.02
N THR A 80 -33.13 4.89 2.13
CA THR A 80 -33.95 4.64 0.93
C THR A 80 -35.36 4.20 1.32
N GLY A 81 -35.50 3.33 2.31
CA GLY A 81 -36.80 2.95 2.86
C GLY A 81 -37.59 4.15 3.38
N THR A 82 -36.96 5.02 4.18
CA THR A 82 -37.57 6.25 4.71
C THR A 82 -37.98 7.23 3.60
N LEU A 83 -37.17 7.39 2.57
CA LEU A 83 -37.48 8.25 1.42
C LEU A 83 -38.69 7.73 0.64
N LEU A 84 -38.77 6.42 0.41
CA LEU A 84 -39.91 5.81 -0.29
C LEU A 84 -41.21 5.92 0.50
N THR A 85 -41.18 5.72 1.82
CA THR A 85 -42.37 5.91 2.67
C THR A 85 -42.83 7.37 2.68
N ALA A 86 -41.90 8.32 2.73
CA ALA A 86 -42.23 9.75 2.71
C ALA A 86 -42.86 10.22 1.38
N ILE A 87 -42.55 9.55 0.26
CA ILE A 87 -43.14 9.84 -1.06
C ILE A 87 -44.56 9.24 -1.16
N ASN A 88 -44.79 8.06 -0.58
CA ASN A 88 -46.06 7.34 -0.70
C ASN A 88 -47.12 7.83 0.30
N GLU A 89 -46.72 8.28 1.48
CA GLU A 89 -47.62 8.76 2.55
C GLU A 89 -47.59 10.29 2.60
N ASN A 90 -48.45 10.92 1.80
CA ASN A 90 -48.48 12.38 1.59
C ASN A 90 -48.78 13.25 2.84
N ASP A 91 -49.10 12.69 3.99
CA ASP A 91 -49.27 13.44 5.23
C ASP A 91 -49.60 12.49 6.38
N LYS A 92 -49.02 12.75 7.56
CA LYS A 92 -49.32 12.15 8.88
C LYS A 92 -48.61 10.83 9.21
N THR A 93 -47.40 10.95 9.71
CA THR A 93 -47.04 10.50 11.08
C THR A 93 -45.60 10.95 11.35
N ASP A 94 -45.18 10.96 12.62
CA ASP A 94 -43.85 11.34 13.13
C ASP A 94 -42.67 10.49 12.56
N SER A 95 -42.61 10.26 11.25
CA SER A 95 -41.44 9.69 10.58
C SER A 95 -40.35 10.75 10.58
N THR A 96 -39.68 10.93 11.71
CA THR A 96 -38.44 11.69 11.78
C THR A 96 -37.52 11.17 10.68
N LEU A 97 -37.11 12.04 9.76
CA LEU A 97 -36.12 11.79 8.70
C LEU A 97 -34.82 11.13 9.21
N TYR A 98 -34.62 11.10 10.52
CA TYR A 98 -33.60 10.35 11.24
C TYR A 98 -34.23 9.24 12.11
N PRO A 99 -34.37 8.02 11.56
CA PRO A 99 -34.56 6.82 12.37
C PRO A 99 -33.52 6.73 13.50
N LYS A 100 -33.95 6.41 14.73
CA LYS A 100 -33.05 6.27 15.90
C LYS A 100 -31.90 5.29 15.65
N ASP A 101 -32.15 4.26 14.84
CA ASP A 101 -31.19 3.22 14.48
C ASP A 101 -30.04 3.71 13.58
N LEU A 102 -30.13 4.91 13.01
CA LEU A 102 -29.05 5.48 12.20
C LEU A 102 -27.90 6.03 13.05
N ILE A 103 -28.20 6.57 14.23
CA ILE A 103 -27.17 7.22 15.08
C ILE A 103 -26.09 6.21 15.47
N ASP A 104 -26.49 5.03 15.94
CA ASP A 104 -25.57 3.94 16.29
C ASP A 104 -24.74 3.48 15.08
N ARG A 105 -25.35 3.42 13.89
CA ARG A 105 -24.65 3.02 12.66
C ARG A 105 -23.62 4.06 12.22
N TYR A 106 -23.94 5.35 12.31
CA TYR A 106 -22.98 6.42 12.02
C TYR A 106 -21.84 6.46 13.04
N GLN A 107 -22.13 6.23 14.32
CA GLN A 107 -21.10 6.12 15.35
C GLN A 107 -20.16 4.94 15.06
N LYS A 108 -20.71 3.78 14.70
CA LYS A 108 -19.90 2.62 14.26
C LYS A 108 -19.08 2.92 13.01
N LEU A 109 -19.64 3.62 12.03
CA LEU A 109 -18.92 4.02 10.82
C LEU A 109 -17.77 4.99 11.15
N SER A 110 -18.00 5.92 12.07
CA SER A 110 -16.97 6.85 12.56
C SER A 110 -15.79 6.10 13.21
N LEU A 111 -16.07 5.08 14.02
CA LEU A 111 -15.03 4.21 14.58
C LEU A 111 -14.23 3.49 13.49
N ILE A 112 -14.89 3.01 12.43
CA ILE A 112 -14.21 2.39 11.28
C ILE A 112 -13.30 3.40 10.57
N VAL A 113 -13.75 4.64 10.36
CA VAL A 113 -12.91 5.70 9.79
C VAL A 113 -11.71 6.03 10.68
N GLY A 114 -11.88 5.96 12.01
CA GLY A 114 -10.78 6.05 12.96
C GLY A 114 -9.69 4.98 12.72
N VAL A 115 -10.07 3.75 12.38
CA VAL A 115 -9.10 2.69 12.05
C VAL A 115 -8.26 3.05 10.82
N PHE A 116 -8.86 3.64 9.78
CA PHE A 116 -8.09 4.09 8.61
C PHE A 116 -7.11 5.22 8.98
N GLN A 117 -7.55 6.15 9.82
CA GLN A 117 -6.68 7.22 10.32
C GLN A 117 -5.47 6.66 11.08
N ASP A 118 -5.70 5.67 11.96
CA ASP A 118 -4.64 5.00 12.70
C ASP A 118 -3.67 4.29 11.77
N VAL A 119 -4.16 3.59 10.74
CA VAL A 119 -3.31 2.95 9.73
C VAL A 119 -2.46 3.98 8.98
N VAL A 120 -3.05 5.09 8.53
CA VAL A 120 -2.32 6.18 7.87
C VAL A 120 -1.20 6.72 8.77
N ASN A 121 -1.50 6.95 10.05
CA ASN A 121 -0.51 7.45 11.01
C ASN A 121 0.63 6.43 11.21
N ASN A 122 0.29 5.15 11.39
CA ASN A 122 1.28 4.10 11.58
C ASN A 122 2.21 3.98 10.37
N VAL A 123 1.69 4.04 9.14
CA VAL A 123 2.53 3.98 7.94
C VAL A 123 3.41 5.23 7.81
N LYS A 124 2.90 6.43 8.13
CA LYS A 124 3.73 7.65 8.19
C LYS A 124 4.87 7.51 9.19
N ASP A 125 4.64 6.87 10.33
CA ASP A 125 5.68 6.60 11.31
C ASP A 125 6.68 5.54 10.82
N SER A 126 6.23 4.51 10.11
CA SER A 126 7.11 3.56 9.41
C SER A 126 8.00 4.26 8.37
N VAL A 127 7.47 5.23 7.61
CA VAL A 127 8.26 6.06 6.68
C VAL A 127 9.34 6.85 7.42
N LYS A 128 9.00 7.51 8.54
CA LYS A 128 10.01 8.23 9.34
C LYS A 128 11.10 7.29 9.86
N GLN A 129 10.71 6.08 10.30
CA GLN A 129 11.65 5.08 10.78
C GLN A 129 12.58 4.63 9.65
N ILE A 130 12.07 4.29 8.46
CA ILE A 130 12.93 3.83 7.37
C ILE A 130 13.86 4.94 6.84
N GLU A 131 13.38 6.18 6.78
CA GLU A 131 14.20 7.34 6.42
C GLU A 131 15.33 7.59 7.45
N SER A 132 15.08 7.31 8.73
CA SER A 132 16.15 7.34 9.73
C SER A 132 17.20 6.25 9.51
N LEU A 133 16.81 5.09 8.97
CA LEU A 133 17.73 4.00 8.62
C LEU A 133 18.55 4.30 7.37
N ARG A 134 18.00 5.03 6.38
CA ARG A 134 18.71 5.45 5.16
C ARG A 134 19.86 6.43 5.42
N LYS A 135 19.82 7.16 6.53
CA LYS A 135 20.86 8.12 6.92
C LYS A 135 22.12 7.45 7.48
N LEU A 136 22.07 6.16 7.77
CA LEU A 136 23.19 5.44 8.36
C LEU A 136 24.20 4.99 7.28
N PRO A 137 25.51 5.04 7.53
CA PRO A 137 26.51 4.68 6.52
C PRO A 137 26.35 3.22 6.06
N ARG A 138 26.50 2.97 4.74
CA ARG A 138 26.41 1.66 4.06
C ARG A 138 25.04 0.98 4.01
N SER A 139 23.95 1.60 4.47
CA SER A 139 22.62 0.94 4.50
C SER A 139 21.88 0.88 3.16
N ASN A 140 22.23 1.71 2.18
CA ASN A 140 21.38 1.92 0.99
C ASN A 140 21.62 0.91 -0.16
N SER A 141 22.84 0.38 -0.30
CA SER A 141 23.23 -0.43 -1.47
C SER A 141 23.38 -1.94 -1.19
N GLU A 142 23.14 -2.39 0.04
CA GLU A 142 23.15 -3.82 0.38
C GLU A 142 21.76 -4.43 0.18
N ILE A 143 21.71 -5.57 -0.51
CA ILE A 143 20.46 -6.35 -0.67
C ILE A 143 20.17 -7.00 0.68
N LEU A 144 19.05 -6.64 1.31
CA LEU A 144 18.71 -7.08 2.66
C LEU A 144 17.88 -8.38 2.66
N TYR A 145 17.07 -8.56 1.62
CA TYR A 145 16.22 -9.71 1.37
C TYR A 145 16.63 -10.42 0.07
N ARG A 146 15.68 -10.71 -0.83
CA ARG A 146 15.94 -11.48 -2.05
C ARG A 146 16.48 -10.60 -3.16
N SER A 147 15.81 -9.49 -3.43
CA SER A 147 16.22 -8.50 -4.43
C SER A 147 16.16 -7.07 -3.92
N TRP A 148 15.41 -6.80 -2.84
CA TRP A 148 15.24 -5.45 -2.32
C TRP A 148 16.38 -5.00 -1.40
N CYS A 149 16.93 -3.82 -1.71
CA CYS A 149 17.71 -3.02 -0.76
C CYS A 149 16.79 -2.05 0.02
N LEU A 150 17.35 -1.34 1.01
CA LEU A 150 16.59 -0.44 1.87
C LEU A 150 15.81 0.64 1.11
N ASP A 151 16.36 1.14 0.00
CA ASP A 151 15.70 2.17 -0.83
C ASP A 151 14.38 1.67 -1.41
N HIS A 152 14.32 0.42 -1.87
CA HIS A 152 13.09 -0.17 -2.42
C HIS A 152 11.98 -0.25 -1.36
N PHE A 153 12.34 -0.60 -0.12
CA PHE A 153 11.37 -0.58 0.99
C PHE A 153 10.92 0.83 1.34
N ALA A 154 11.82 1.81 1.28
CA ALA A 154 11.49 3.20 1.56
C ALA A 154 10.52 3.74 0.51
N ASP A 155 10.81 3.50 -0.78
CA ASP A 155 9.96 3.92 -1.88
C ASP A 155 8.57 3.26 -1.78
N PHE A 156 8.51 1.95 -1.48
CA PHE A 156 7.26 1.24 -1.21
C PHE A 156 6.45 1.89 -0.07
N LEU A 157 7.08 2.22 1.06
CA LEU A 157 6.39 2.81 2.21
C LEU A 157 5.92 4.24 1.94
N VAL A 158 6.67 5.03 1.19
CA VAL A 158 6.28 6.38 0.78
C VAL A 158 5.06 6.32 -0.12
N GLU A 159 5.06 5.45 -1.13
CA GLU A 159 3.93 5.24 -2.03
C GLU A 159 2.70 4.73 -1.28
N LEU A 160 2.88 3.75 -0.39
CA LEU A 160 1.82 3.22 0.48
C LEU A 160 1.22 4.32 1.36
N SER A 161 2.07 5.16 1.98
CA SER A 161 1.63 6.26 2.83
C SER A 161 0.80 7.27 2.05
N GLN A 162 1.17 7.58 0.81
CA GLN A 162 0.42 8.52 -0.02
C GLN A 162 -0.94 7.95 -0.39
N ARG A 163 -0.99 6.70 -0.87
CA ARG A 163 -2.22 6.02 -1.26
C ARG A 163 -3.21 5.88 -0.10
N TYR A 164 -2.77 5.42 1.06
CA TYR A 164 -3.64 5.35 2.25
C TYR A 164 -4.15 6.72 2.68
N ASN A 165 -3.32 7.76 2.57
CA ASN A 165 -3.74 9.10 2.94
C ASN A 165 -4.81 9.65 1.99
N GLU A 166 -4.69 9.43 0.69
CA GLU A 166 -5.72 9.83 -0.28
C GLU A 166 -7.01 9.02 -0.11
N GLU A 167 -6.92 7.70 0.03
CA GLU A 167 -8.11 6.86 0.25
C GLU A 167 -8.82 7.22 1.56
N TYR A 168 -8.07 7.49 2.64
CA TYR A 168 -8.63 7.94 3.90
C TYR A 168 -9.47 9.22 3.76
N LYS A 169 -9.04 10.19 2.93
CA LYS A 169 -9.82 11.41 2.68
C LYS A 169 -11.17 11.07 2.04
N ILE A 170 -11.21 10.11 1.12
CA ILE A 170 -12.46 9.63 0.52
C ILE A 170 -13.35 8.98 1.59
N LYS A 171 -12.82 8.05 2.40
CA LYS A 171 -13.60 7.39 3.45
C LYS A 171 -14.14 8.38 4.48
N LYS A 172 -13.34 9.40 4.84
CA LYS A 172 -13.77 10.50 5.70
C LYS A 172 -14.87 11.35 5.07
N HIS A 173 -14.74 11.68 3.79
CA HIS A 173 -15.77 12.40 3.05
C HIS A 173 -17.09 11.61 3.03
N VAL A 174 -17.06 10.29 2.83
CA VAL A 174 -18.27 9.45 2.90
C VAL A 174 -18.91 9.53 4.28
N LEU A 175 -18.14 9.40 5.36
CA LEU A 175 -18.66 9.52 6.73
C LEU A 175 -19.34 10.86 6.98
N GLU A 176 -18.75 11.96 6.48
CA GLU A 176 -19.28 13.31 6.67
C GLU A 176 -20.55 13.57 5.84
N ASN A 177 -20.69 12.96 4.67
CA ASN A 177 -21.77 13.28 3.72
C ASN A 177 -22.93 12.29 3.73
N LEU A 178 -22.68 11.01 3.99
CA LEU A 178 -23.72 9.96 4.01
C LEU A 178 -24.91 10.30 4.94
N PRO A 179 -24.71 10.89 6.14
CA PRO A 179 -25.81 11.36 6.99
C PRO A 179 -26.71 12.40 6.33
N HIS A 180 -26.15 13.25 5.49
CA HIS A 180 -26.81 14.41 4.90
C HIS A 180 -27.39 14.16 3.50
N CYS A 181 -27.26 12.96 2.94
CA CYS A 181 -27.90 12.62 1.66
C CYS A 181 -29.43 12.57 1.79
N PHE A 182 -30.17 13.35 1.00
CA PHE A 182 -31.64 13.36 0.99
C PHE A 182 -32.26 12.78 -0.29
N CYS A 183 -31.44 12.27 -1.21
CA CYS A 183 -31.92 11.58 -2.40
C CYS A 183 -31.19 10.25 -2.59
N GLN A 184 -31.83 9.32 -3.29
CA GLN A 184 -31.28 7.99 -3.53
C GLN A 184 -29.98 8.04 -4.34
N ALA A 185 -29.88 8.95 -5.32
CA ALA A 185 -28.68 9.10 -6.13
C ALA A 185 -27.44 9.49 -5.28
N ASP A 186 -27.61 10.39 -4.31
CA ASP A 186 -26.52 10.78 -3.41
C ASP A 186 -26.12 9.64 -2.46
N LEU A 187 -27.08 8.87 -1.98
CA LEU A 187 -26.81 7.70 -1.15
C LEU A 187 -25.98 6.67 -1.92
N ILE A 188 -26.42 6.30 -3.13
CA ILE A 188 -25.70 5.38 -4.02
C ILE A 188 -24.29 5.92 -4.29
N ARG A 189 -24.15 7.21 -4.63
CA ARG A 189 -22.85 7.83 -4.87
C ARG A 189 -21.91 7.68 -3.68
N CYS A 190 -22.38 7.96 -2.45
CA CYS A 190 -21.56 7.84 -1.25
C CYS A 190 -21.19 6.38 -0.94
N VAL A 191 -22.12 5.44 -1.11
CA VAL A 191 -21.86 4.00 -0.90
C VAL A 191 -20.88 3.47 -1.93
N SER A 192 -21.04 3.81 -3.21
CA SER A 192 -20.13 3.41 -4.29
C SER A 192 -18.73 3.96 -4.08
N ALA A 193 -18.59 5.20 -3.59
CA ALA A 193 -17.27 5.75 -3.22
C ALA A 193 -16.60 4.97 -2.07
N TRP A 194 -17.37 4.28 -1.23
CA TRP A 194 -16.82 3.36 -0.24
C TRP A 194 -16.49 2.00 -0.86
N GLU A 195 -17.40 1.44 -1.68
CA GLU A 195 -17.31 0.10 -2.26
C GLU A 195 -16.15 -0.07 -3.24
N TYR A 196 -15.83 0.97 -4.01
CA TYR A 196 -14.81 0.95 -5.05
C TYR A 196 -13.66 1.91 -4.70
N PRO A 197 -12.65 1.46 -3.92
CA PRO A 197 -11.47 2.26 -3.61
C PRO A 197 -10.73 2.73 -4.85
N GLU A 198 -10.26 3.97 -4.82
CA GLU A 198 -9.49 4.56 -5.92
C GLU A 198 -7.99 4.37 -5.72
N TYR A 199 -7.50 4.52 -4.48
CA TYR A 199 -6.07 4.49 -4.18
C TYR A 199 -5.61 3.20 -3.49
N VAL A 200 -6.54 2.42 -2.93
CA VAL A 200 -6.29 1.05 -2.45
C VAL A 200 -6.78 0.06 -3.50
N ASP A 201 -6.16 0.16 -4.67
CA ASP A 201 -6.52 -0.52 -5.91
C ASP A 201 -5.74 -1.83 -6.10
N SER A 202 -6.03 -2.54 -7.20
CA SER A 202 -5.36 -3.80 -7.56
C SER A 202 -3.83 -3.67 -7.64
N PHE A 203 -3.31 -2.49 -7.97
CA PHE A 203 -1.88 -2.23 -7.97
C PHE A 203 -1.30 -2.32 -6.54
N LEU A 204 -1.96 -1.73 -5.54
CA LEU A 204 -1.51 -1.87 -4.15
C LEU A 204 -1.51 -3.33 -3.68
N TYR A 205 -2.55 -4.10 -4.02
CA TYR A 205 -2.56 -5.55 -3.73
C TYR A 205 -1.37 -6.27 -4.36
N LEU A 206 -1.03 -5.93 -5.61
CA LEU A 206 0.12 -6.49 -6.30
C LEU A 206 1.43 -6.12 -5.60
N MET A 207 1.58 -4.88 -5.11
CA MET A 207 2.77 -4.49 -4.33
C MET A 207 2.91 -5.33 -3.05
N PHE A 208 1.81 -5.61 -2.35
CA PHE A 208 1.84 -6.51 -1.17
C PHE A 208 2.16 -7.96 -1.54
N LEU A 209 1.76 -8.45 -2.73
CA LEU A 209 2.18 -9.76 -3.22
C LEU A 209 3.69 -9.80 -3.49
N PHE A 210 4.24 -8.77 -4.13
CA PHE A 210 5.69 -8.65 -4.32
C PHE A 210 6.44 -8.58 -3.00
N LEU A 211 5.96 -7.79 -2.04
CA LEU A 211 6.51 -7.75 -0.70
C LEU A 211 6.53 -9.15 -0.06
N ASN A 212 5.43 -9.89 -0.13
CA ASN A 212 5.38 -11.25 0.42
C ASN A 212 6.36 -12.21 -0.26
N GLU A 213 6.53 -12.12 -1.58
CA GLU A 213 7.53 -12.92 -2.32
C GLU A 213 8.97 -12.56 -1.94
N GLU A 214 9.26 -11.29 -1.66
CA GLU A 214 10.57 -10.85 -1.17
C GLU A 214 10.87 -11.39 0.24
N LEU A 215 9.85 -11.51 1.08
CA LEU A 215 9.97 -12.05 2.44
C LEU A 215 10.02 -13.58 2.49
N ASN A 216 9.51 -14.26 1.46
CA ASN A 216 9.53 -15.72 1.32
C ASN A 216 10.94 -16.25 0.95
N VAL A 217 11.93 -15.96 1.78
CA VAL A 217 13.21 -16.64 1.74
C VAL A 217 12.98 -18.04 2.31
N LYS A 218 12.77 -19.03 1.44
CA LYS A 218 12.86 -20.45 1.85
C LYS A 218 14.21 -20.61 2.56
N LYS A 219 14.17 -20.84 3.87
CA LYS A 219 15.32 -21.30 4.65
C LYS A 219 15.80 -22.60 3.99
N LYS A 220 16.82 -22.51 3.14
CA LYS A 220 17.62 -23.65 2.72
C LYS A 220 18.76 -23.80 3.70
#